data_AF-A0A2D5ZT96-F1
#
_entry.id   AF-A0A2D5ZT96-F1
#
_cell.length_a   1.000
_cell.length_b   1.000
_cell.length_c   1.000
_cell.angle_alpha   90.00
_cell.angle_beta   90.00
_cell.angle_gamma   90.00
#
_symmetry.space_group_name_H-M   'P 1'
#
loop_
_entity.id
_entity.type
_entity.pdbx_description
1 polymer ?
#
loop_
_entity_poly.entity_id
_entity_poly.type
_entity_poly.pdbx_seq_one_letter_code
_entity_poly.pdbx_strand_id
1 'polypeptide(L)' 'MTGFAEPAWDEAARQRVEELFPDRDGHIVDTRELWYWGGGIHCVTNDQPAGS' A
#
# COMPACT_ATOMS: atom_id res chain seq x y z
N MET A 1 -0.90 0.25 1.54
CA MET A 1 0.38 0.42 0.81
C MET A 1 1.23 -0.82 1.01
N THR A 2 1.98 -1.21 -0.03
CA THR A 2 2.94 -2.32 0.02
C THR A 2 4.05 -2.00 1.02
N GLY A 3 4.19 -2.82 2.05
CA GLY A 3 5.26 -2.74 3.05
C GLY A 3 6.29 -3.85 2.89
N PHE A 4 7.52 -3.56 3.32
CA PHE A 4 8.66 -4.47 3.22
C PHE A 4 9.24 -4.87 4.59
N ALA A 5 8.54 -4.57 5.68
CA ALA A 5 9.01 -4.77 7.06
C ALA A 5 10.32 -4.03 7.36
N GLU A 6 10.51 -2.89 6.68
CA GLU A 6 11.64 -1.99 6.83
C GLU A 6 11.11 -0.67 7.39
N PRO A 7 11.11 -0.47 8.71
CA PRO A 7 10.33 0.60 9.36
C PRO A 7 10.62 2.00 8.82
N ALA A 8 11.87 2.31 8.49
CA ALA A 8 12.26 3.61 7.95
C ALA A 8 11.70 3.85 6.54
N TRP A 9 11.65 2.82 5.70
CA TRP A 9 11.13 2.92 4.34
C TRP A 9 9.61 2.91 4.31
N ASP A 10 9.02 2.04 5.13
CA ASP A 10 7.57 1.93 5.30
C ASP A 10 6.98 3.25 5.81
N GLU A 11 7.63 3.89 6.78
CA GLU A 11 7.21 5.20 7.30
C GLU A 11 7.39 6.32 6.26
N ALA A 12 8.52 6.38 5.57
CA ALA A 12 8.75 7.37 4.51
C ALA A 12 7.73 7.24 3.37
N ALA A 13 7.39 6.01 2.99
CA ALA A 13 6.36 5.74 1.99
C ALA A 13 4.97 6.17 2.47
N ARG A 14 4.61 5.86 3.73
CA ARG A 14 3.34 6.27 4.34
C ARG A 14 3.19 7.79 4.33
N GLN A 15 4.19 8.51 4.84
CA GLN A 15 4.20 9.98 4.88
C GLN A 15 3.99 10.57 3.48
N ARG A 16 4.73 10.06 2.48
CA ARG A 16 4.64 10.57 1.12
C ARG A 16 3.25 10.36 0.49
N VAL A 17 2.58 9.25 0.78
CA VAL A 17 1.24 8.98 0.26
C VAL A 17 0.19 9.82 1.01
N GLU A 18 0.31 9.98 2.32
CA GLU A 18 -0.61 10.83 3.10
C GLU A 18 -0.52 12.31 2.69
N GLU A 19 0.65 12.81 2.30
CA GLU A 19 0.77 14.14 1.70
C GLU A 19 -0.07 14.31 0.42
N LEU A 20 -0.22 13.25 -0.38
CA LEU A 20 -0.99 13.25 -1.62
C LEU A 20 -2.49 13.03 -1.37
N PHE A 21 -2.84 12.35 -0.28
CA PHE A 21 -4.21 11.98 0.08
C PHE A 21 -4.49 12.36 1.54
N PRO A 22 -4.56 13.66 1.88
CA PRO A 22 -4.61 14.14 3.26
C PRO A 22 -5.88 13.72 4.02
N ASP A 23 -6.96 13.40 3.30
CA ASP A 23 -8.23 12.94 3.86
C ASP A 23 -8.36 11.41 3.87
N ARG A 24 -7.24 10.67 3.85
CA ARG A 24 -7.21 9.20 3.83
C ARG A 24 -6.16 8.67 4.80
N ASP A 25 -6.50 7.58 5.48
CA ASP A 25 -5.59 6.89 6.40
C ASP A 25 -4.56 6.04 5.64
N GLY A 26 -3.28 6.26 5.90
CA GLY A 26 -2.19 5.49 5.34
C GLY A 26 -1.91 4.20 6.11
N HIS A 27 -2.34 3.05 5.57
CA HIS A 27 -2.02 1.74 6.14
C HIS A 27 -0.88 1.05 5.38
N ILE A 28 0.19 0.71 6.08
CA ILE A 28 1.25 -0.19 5.58
C ILE A 28 0.87 -1.63 5.96
N VAL A 29 1.01 -2.55 5.00
CA VAL A 29 0.81 -3.99 5.21
C VAL A 29 2.09 -4.70 4.76
N ASP A 30 2.65 -5.57 5.58
CA ASP A 30 3.78 -6.42 5.15
C ASP A 30 3.32 -7.30 4.00
N THR A 31 3.94 -7.13 2.83
CA THR A 31 3.57 -7.78 1.58
C THR A 31 4.74 -8.46 0.91
N ARG A 32 5.81 -8.77 1.65
CA ARG A 32 7.00 -9.44 1.11
C ARG A 32 6.67 -10.75 0.42
N GLU A 33 5.69 -11.51 0.92
CA GLU A 33 5.20 -12.70 0.23
C GLU A 33 4.71 -12.38 -1.18
N LEU A 34 3.81 -11.40 -1.34
CA LEU A 34 3.33 -10.97 -2.68
C LEU A 34 4.48 -10.53 -3.59
N TRP A 35 5.48 -9.85 -3.01
CA TRP A 35 6.67 -9.43 -3.73
C TRP A 35 7.51 -10.61 -4.24
N TYR A 36 7.72 -11.65 -3.42
CA TYR A 36 8.40 -12.87 -3.84
C TYR A 36 7.67 -13.59 -4.99
N TRP A 37 6.36 -13.40 -5.11
CA TRP A 37 5.53 -13.91 -6.21
C TRP A 37 5.41 -12.92 -7.40
N GLY A 38 6.15 -11.81 -7.38
CA GLY A 38 6.24 -10.87 -8.50
C GLY A 38 5.20 -9.75 -8.51
N GLY A 39 4.56 -9.46 -7.38
CA GLY A 39 3.51 -8.43 -7.29
C GLY A 39 3.49 -7.63 -6.00
N GLY A 40 2.49 -6.76 -5.88
CA GLY A 40 2.15 -6.04 -4.64
C GLY A 40 0.63 -5.96 -4.47
N ILE A 41 0.15 -5.16 -3.51
CA ILE A 41 -1.29 -5.04 -3.21
C ILE A 41 -2.12 -4.71 -4.46
N HIS A 42 -1.65 -3.79 -5.30
CA HIS A 42 -2.35 -3.39 -6.53
C HIS A 42 -2.49 -4.55 -7.54
N CYS A 43 -1.53 -5.46 -7.59
CA CYS A 43 -1.54 -6.57 -8.55
C CYS A 43 -2.62 -7.62 -8.25
N VAL A 44 -3.13 -7.66 -7.01
CA VAL A 44 -4.05 -8.70 -6.52
C VAL A 44 -5.40 -8.15 -6.07
N THR A 45 -5.65 -6.86 -6.30
CA THR A 45 -6.92 -6.21 -5.94
C THR A 45 -7.56 -5.62 -7.19
N ASN A 46 -8.89 -5.61 -7.21
CA ASN A 46 -9.67 -4.97 -8.25
C ASN A 46 -10.87 -4.32 -7.58
N ASP A 47 -10.92 -2.99 -7.57
CA ASP A 47 -12.03 -2.26 -6.98
C ASP A 47 -13.31 -2.41 -7.82
N GLN A 48 -14.45 -2.26 -7.16
CA GLN A 48 -15.75 -2.17 -7.80
C GLN A 48 -16.33 -0.79 -7.49
N PRO A 49 -16.69 0.01 -8.49
CA PRO A 49 -17.34 1.29 -8.27
C PRO A 49 -18.64 1.13 -7.48
N ALA A 50 -18.92 2.05 -6.58
CA ALA A 50 -20.21 2.08 -5.92
C ALA A 50 -21.32 2.40 -6.95
N GLY A 51 -22.38 1.59 -6.98
CA GLY A 51 -23.57 1.83 -7.83
C GLY A 51 -23.57 1.15 -9.21
N SER A 52 -22.70 0.15 -9.43
CA SER A 52 -22.78 -0.77 -10.58
C SER A 52 -23.95 -1.75 -10.48
#